data_AF-A0A970GJX4-F1
#
_entry.id   AF-A0A970GJX4-F1
#
_cell.length_a   1.000
_cell.length_b   1.000
_cell.length_c   1.000
_cell.angle_alpha   90.00
_cell.angle_beta   90.00
_cell.angle_gamma   90.00
#
_symmetry.space_group_name_H-M   'P 1'
#
loop_
_entity.id
_entity.type
_entity.pdbx_description
1 polymer ?
#
loop_
_entity_poly.entity_id
_entity_poly.type
_entity_poly.pdbx_seq_one_letter_code
_entity_poly.pdbx_strand_id
1 'polypeptide(L)'
;MFKKDDWTLGILIGLLLPLVFYGLTILALSLWGRTQGLLYPPNPQVPGLVGIAANLIAFRYYMVKLKYDRAGRGIILITFLYFLSIFIFM
;
A
#
# COMPACT_ATOMS: atom_id res chain seq x y z
N MET A 1 18.04 -18.08 -6.88
CA MET A 1 18.17 -17.89 -5.42
C MET A 1 17.91 -16.43 -5.10
N PHE A 2 16.69 -16.04 -4.75
CA PHE A 2 16.40 -14.69 -4.29
C PHE A 2 17.11 -14.48 -2.94
N LYS A 3 18.03 -13.51 -2.87
CA LYS A 3 18.59 -13.09 -1.58
C LYS A 3 17.44 -12.44 -0.82
N LYS A 4 17.06 -13.01 0.33
CA LYS A 4 15.86 -12.60 1.08
C LYS A 4 15.85 -11.11 1.48
N ASP A 5 17.03 -10.50 1.57
CA ASP A 5 17.23 -9.06 1.74
C ASP A 5 17.81 -8.45 0.46
N ASP A 6 16.94 -7.88 -0.37
CA ASP A 6 17.29 -7.17 -1.59
C ASP A 6 16.34 -5.99 -1.84
N TRP A 7 16.82 -5.01 -2.62
CA TRP A 7 16.05 -3.83 -2.95
C TRP A 7 14.82 -4.14 -3.83
N THR A 8 14.94 -5.13 -4.71
CA THR A 8 13.88 -5.49 -5.65
C THR A 8 12.67 -6.06 -4.92
N LEU A 9 12.90 -6.91 -3.90
CA LEU A 9 11.83 -7.40 -3.02
C LEU A 9 11.13 -6.24 -2.30
N GLY A 10 11.90 -5.30 -1.75
CA GLY A 10 11.35 -4.13 -1.08
C GLY A 10 10.46 -3.27 -2.00
N ILE A 11 10.95 -3.01 -3.21
CA ILE A 11 10.22 -2.25 -4.23
C ILE A 11 8.95 -2.99 -4.65
N LEU A 12 9.04 -4.29 -4.90
CA LEU A 12 7.91 -5.11 -5.35
C LEU A 12 6.80 -5.13 -4.30
N ILE A 13 7.15 -5.32 -3.02
CA ILE A 13 6.19 -5.28 -1.92
C ILE A 13 5.60 -3.87 -1.76
N GLY A 14 6.47 -2.85 -1.78
CA GLY A 14 6.03 -1.46 -1.69
C GLY A 14 5.06 -1.05 -2.79
N LEU A 15 5.10 -1.69 -3.96
CA LEU A 15 4.18 -1.41 -5.08
C LEU A 15 2.92 -2.29 -5.05
N LEU A 16 3.08 -3.60 -4.82
CA LEU A 16 1.97 -4.55 -4.86
C LEU A 16 1.02 -4.36 -3.68
N LEU A 17 1.55 -4.09 -2.49
CA LEU A 17 0.75 -4.09 -1.27
C LEU A 17 -0.26 -2.92 -1.25
N PRO A 18 0.10 -1.67 -1.60
CA PRO A 18 -0.88 -0.59 -1.75
C PRO A 18 -1.92 -0.89 -2.83
N LEU A 19 -1.51 -1.46 -3.96
CA LEU A 19 -2.42 -1.79 -5.07
C LEU A 19 -3.48 -2.81 -4.65
N VAL A 20 -3.06 -3.86 -3.93
CA VAL A 20 -3.96 -4.89 -3.40
C VAL A 20 -4.93 -4.28 -2.40
N PHE A 21 -4.45 -3.49 -1.44
CA PHE A 21 -5.31 -2.85 -0.44
C PHE A 21 -6.23 -1.77 -1.03
N TYR A 22 -5.79 -1.07 -2.08
CA TYR A 22 -6.62 -0.14 -2.85
C TYR A 22 -7.79 -0.89 -3.51
N GLY A 23 -7.51 -2.01 -4.19
CA GLY A 23 -8.56 -2.85 -4.78
C GLY A 23 -9.52 -3.42 -3.72
N LEU A 24 -8.98 -3.94 -2.61
CA LEU A 24 -9.78 -4.49 -1.51
C LEU A 24 -10.69 -3.43 -0.85
N THR A 25 -10.21 -2.21 -0.67
CA THR A 25 -11.01 -1.13 -0.09
C THR A 25 -12.12 -0.69 -1.03
N ILE A 26 -11.87 -0.58 -2.34
CA ILE A 26 -12.93 -0.33 -3.33
C ILE A 26 -13.97 -1.45 -3.31
N LEU A 27 -13.53 -2.72 -3.30
CA LEU A 27 -14.44 -3.86 -3.24
C LEU A 27 -15.29 -3.79 -1.96
N ALA A 28 -14.68 -3.58 -0.80
CA ALA A 28 -15.37 -3.46 0.48
C ALA A 28 -16.40 -2.31 0.48
N LEU A 29 -16.00 -1.11 0.02
CA LEU A 29 -16.89 0.05 -0.11
C LEU A 29 -18.05 -0.23 -1.08
N SER A 30 -17.79 -0.92 -2.19
CA SER A 30 -18.83 -1.24 -3.17
C SER A 30 -19.85 -2.24 -2.65
N LEU A 31 -19.40 -3.25 -1.89
CA LEU A 31 -20.28 -4.23 -1.25
C LEU A 31 -21.11 -3.58 -0.14
N TRP A 32 -20.48 -2.72 0.66
CA TRP A 32 -21.14 -2.03 1.77
C TRP A 32 -22.13 -0.96 1.27
N GLY A 33 -21.75 -0.14 0.29
CA GLY A 33 -22.62 0.89 -0.30
C GLY A 33 -23.89 0.30 -0.92
N ARG A 34 -23.81 -0.90 -1.51
CA ARG A 34 -25.00 -1.65 -1.97
C ARG A 34 -25.96 -2.02 -0.85
N THR A 35 -25.46 -2.30 0.36
CA THR A 35 -26.30 -2.67 1.51
C THR A 35 -26.97 -1.49 2.20
N GLN A 36 -26.44 -0.28 2.06
CA GLN A 36 -26.90 0.91 2.78
C GLN A 36 -27.65 1.93 1.91
N GLY A 37 -27.77 1.70 0.60
CA GLY A 37 -28.39 2.66 -0.34
C GLY A 37 -27.61 3.97 -0.50
N LEU A 38 -26.45 4.10 0.15
CA LEU A 38 -25.54 5.22 0.03
C LEU A 38 -24.62 4.96 -1.16
N LEU A 39 -24.84 5.72 -2.25
CA LEU A 39 -23.80 5.95 -3.25
C LEU A 39 -22.70 6.77 -2.57
N TYR A 40 -21.75 6.09 -1.91
CA TYR A 40 -20.50 6.73 -1.53
C TYR A 40 -19.86 7.24 -2.83
N PRO A 41 -19.72 8.57 -3.03
CA PRO A 41 -18.92 9.04 -4.14
C PRO A 41 -17.53 8.44 -3.94
N PRO A 42 -16.96 7.77 -4.95
CA PRO A 42 -15.66 7.14 -4.80
C PRO A 42 -14.63 8.25 -4.63
N ASN A 43 -14.36 8.65 -3.38
CA ASN A 43 -13.22 9.50 -3.08
C ASN A 43 -11.98 8.62 -3.28
N PRO A 44 -11.19 8.85 -4.33
CA PRO A 44 -10.07 7.98 -4.66
C PRO A 44 -8.94 8.08 -3.62
N GLN A 45 -8.94 9.12 -2.77
CA GLN A 45 -7.93 9.35 -1.75
C GLN A 45 -8.02 8.34 -0.60
N VAL A 46 -9.23 7.92 -0.19
CA VAL A 46 -9.41 7.01 0.95
C VAL A 46 -8.78 5.64 0.69
N PRO A 47 -9.08 4.95 -0.43
CA PRO A 47 -8.38 3.71 -0.81
C PRO A 47 -6.85 3.89 -0.92
N GLY A 48 -6.39 5.03 -1.43
CA GLY A 48 -4.97 5.36 -1.56
C GLY A 48 -4.25 5.45 -0.21
N LEU A 49 -4.84 6.15 0.75
CA LEU A 49 -4.32 6.28 2.11
C LEU A 49 -4.28 4.92 2.85
N VAL A 50 -5.28 4.06 2.64
CA VAL A 50 -5.26 2.70 3.21
C VAL A 50 -4.11 1.89 2.63
N GLY A 51 -3.84 2.02 1.33
CA GLY A 51 -2.68 1.40 0.69
C GLY A 51 -1.35 1.84 1.32
N ILE A 52 -1.18 3.14 1.59
CA ILE A 52 0.00 3.68 2.29
C ILE A 52 0.12 3.11 3.70
N ALA A 53 -0.99 3.10 4.46
CA ALA A 53 -0.99 2.55 5.82
C ALA A 53 -0.57 1.07 5.84
N ALA A 54 -1.02 0.28 4.86
CA ALA A 54 -0.64 -1.11 4.72
C ALA A 54 0.88 -1.26 4.47
N ASN A 55 1.48 -0.37 3.68
CA ASN A 55 2.93 -0.34 3.46
C ASN A 55 3.74 -0.04 4.73
N LEU A 56 3.23 0.79 5.64
CA LEU A 56 3.89 1.06 6.92
C LEU A 56 3.96 -0.20 7.80
N ILE A 57 2.91 -1.04 7.76
CA ILE A 57 2.90 -2.33 8.46
C ILE A 57 3.93 -3.27 7.84
N ALA A 58 3.96 -3.37 6.51
CA ALA A 58 4.95 -4.18 5.79
C ALA A 58 6.38 -3.70 6.10
N PHE A 59 6.63 -2.39 6.03
CA PHE A 59 7.89 -1.79 6.40
C PHE A 59 8.38 -2.21 7.79
N ARG A 60 7.51 -2.07 8.81
CA ARG A 60 7.84 -2.46 10.20
C ARG A 60 8.17 -3.95 10.28
N TYR A 61 7.40 -4.80 9.60
CA TYR A 61 7.63 -6.23 9.59
C TYR A 61 9.00 -6.59 8.97
N TYR A 62 9.33 -5.99 7.82
CA TYR A 62 10.58 -6.25 7.11
C TYR A 62 11.81 -5.72 7.84
N MET A 63 11.75 -4.51 8.40
CA MET A 63 12.87 -3.92 9.14
C MET A 63 13.04 -4.51 10.53
N VAL A 64 11.97 -4.60 11.33
CA VAL A 64 12.10 -4.93 12.76
C VAL A 64 12.14 -6.44 12.99
N LYS A 65 11.25 -7.20 12.33
CA LYS A 65 11.13 -8.64 12.56
C LYS A 65 12.09 -9.44 11.70
N LEU A 66 12.16 -9.13 10.40
CA LEU A 66 13.01 -9.86 9.46
C LEU A 66 14.44 -9.32 9.37
N LYS A 67 14.68 -8.08 9.83
CA LYS A 67 15.98 -7.39 9.72
C LYS A 67 16.48 -7.27 8.27
N TYR A 68 15.56 -7.08 7.34
CA TYR A 68 15.85 -6.89 5.91
C TYR A 68 15.95 -5.39 5.61
N ASP A 69 17.12 -4.80 5.89
CA ASP A 69 17.34 -3.36 5.76
C ASP A 69 17.17 -2.86 4.33
N ARG A 70 17.64 -3.60 3.32
CA ARG A 70 17.54 -3.17 1.91
C ARG A 70 16.11 -3.27 1.41
N ALA A 71 15.41 -4.35 1.76
CA ALA A 71 14.00 -4.48 1.43
C ALA A 71 13.16 -3.39 2.13
N GLY A 72 13.40 -3.13 3.42
CA GLY A 72 12.71 -2.08 4.17
C GLY A 72 12.89 -0.68 3.58
N ARG A 73 14.12 -0.34 3.14
CA ARG A 73 14.40 0.91 2.43
C ARG A 73 13.65 0.98 1.10
N GLY A 74 13.59 -0.12 0.35
CA GLY A 74 12.79 -0.22 -0.88
C GLY A 74 11.30 0.05 -0.64
N ILE A 75 10.74 -0.54 0.42
CA ILE A 75 9.32 -0.32 0.79
C ILE A 75 9.07 1.16 1.11
N ILE A 76 9.91 1.80 1.94
CA ILE A 76 9.74 3.23 2.26
C ILE A 76 9.87 4.11 1.03
N LEU A 77 10.85 3.85 0.16
CA LEU A 77 11.06 4.63 -1.06
C LEU A 77 9.79 4.63 -1.92
N ILE A 78 9.22 3.45 -2.17
CA ILE A 78 7.98 3.34 -2.95
C ILE A 78 6.80 3.95 -2.22
N THR A 79 6.72 3.79 -0.90
CA THR A 79 5.66 4.43 -0.08
C THR A 79 5.68 5.95 -0.23
N PHE A 80 6.87 6.55 -0.23
CA PHE A 80 7.04 7.99 -0.41
C PHE A 80 6.66 8.44 -1.83
N LEU A 81 7.09 7.71 -2.86
CA LEU A 81 6.70 8.00 -4.24
C LEU A 81 5.18 7.86 -4.45
N TYR A 82 4.57 6.85 -3.84
CA TYR A 82 3.13 6.64 -3.91
C TYR A 82 2.36 7.75 -3.21
N PHE A 83 2.82 8.19 -2.02
CA PHE A 83 2.26 9.35 -1.33
C PHE A 83 2.33 10.63 -2.18
N LEU A 84 3.49 10.92 -2.78
CA LEU A 84 3.62 12.05 -3.70
C LEU A 84 2.68 11.92 -4.89
N SER A 85 2.52 10.72 -5.45
CA SER A 85 1.63 10.50 -6.59
C SER A 85 0.17 10.79 -6.25
N ILE A 86 -0.31 10.37 -5.06
CA ILE A 86 -1.66 10.70 -4.60
C ILE A 86 -1.79 12.21 -4.43
N PHE A 87 -0.84 12.86 -3.74
CA PHE A 87 -0.96 14.28 -3.43
C PHE A 87 -0.89 15.20 -4.66
N ILE A 88 -0.13 14.81 -5.69
CA ILE A 88 0.07 15.62 -6.91
C ILE A 88 -1.03 15.35 -7.94
N PHE A 89 -1.47 14.10 -8.10
CA PHE A 89 -2.37 13.69 -9.19
C PHE A 89 -3.83 13.46 -8.77
N MET A 90 -4.16 13.39 -7.47
CA MET A 90 -5.52 13.12 -6.95
C MET A 90 -6.03 14.17 -5.96
#